data_AF-A0A7D9D0E8-F1
#
_entry.id   AF-A0A7D9D0E8-F1
#
_cell.length_a   1.000
_cell.length_b   1.000
_cell.length_c   1.000
_cell.angle_alpha   90.00
_cell.angle_beta   90.00
_cell.angle_gamma   90.00
#
_symmetry.space_group_name_H-M   'P 1'
#
loop_
_entity.id
_entity.type
_entity.pdbx_description
1 polymer ?
#
loop_
_entity_poly.entity_id
_entity_poly.type
_entity_poly.pdbx_seq_one_letter_code
_entity_poly.pdbx_strand_id
1 'polypeptide(L)'
;MLSRDSYKSVIVGSPSRRLGQLYSHIYPYSRMQSTYTLQKLKKTSSFTETLAPDPEIPNVDIAKNPDTPRSLFHSARILKSGAFTWLLPEKRKEYKYLTASHPALADLGLDPERETKSDYFRMIVGGQKVETDPFPYSQAYAGYQFGTFAGQLGDGRVVNLFEVTNPNTGKVYELQLKGAGKTPFSRFADGKAVLRSSIREFVISESLNAIGIPSTRALAITALPKTYAQRGTTESCAIVCRMAPSWIRVGTFDLYRYRNDRQGLIALADYAIDHVFHGEKNLCKNFKSILGKSEILQQLGTLSKYDKLYLEIVCRNAEAVSYWQAYGFLNGVLNTDNTSILGLAMDFGPFSFMDYFEPSYTPNTDDVNERYSFRSMPSAIWFNMVKLAEDLVELLGAGPELLKDPFFQEKGLKQEWIKSVGMRTNKMVQAAADIFESYYMNFYMTLLCKRLGISMKSRDQDGILLLLFETLQKSKLDYNGFFVLLQKQPLCKTNDSEISNISAKFIPDNFEEDQTSGYTKSMVKGIIERFLIAFKKRLVEEDITDAERLRRAEKYNPLFIPKNWILNEVIDFTQKNNYDSSYLDKLMKMCCNPYEPEKWGDELGTLEQHWLDDNKKEKQMLQCSCSS
;
A
#
# COMPACT_ATOMS: atom_id res chain seq x y z
N MET A 1 -3.35 -13.41 -19.98
CA MET A 1 -2.66 -14.55 -20.59
C MET A 1 -1.28 -14.09 -21.01
N LEU A 2 -0.25 -14.40 -20.21
CA LEU A 2 1.13 -14.09 -20.56
C LEU A 2 1.79 -15.43 -20.89
N SER A 3 2.01 -15.69 -22.18
CA SER A 3 2.71 -16.86 -22.69
C SER A 3 4.22 -16.63 -22.63
N ARG A 4 4.97 -17.75 -22.57
CA ARG A 4 6.41 -17.86 -22.30
C ARG A 4 7.36 -17.22 -23.32
N ASP A 5 6.90 -16.62 -24.40
CA ASP A 5 7.74 -16.37 -25.58
C ASP A 5 7.75 -14.90 -26.05
N SER A 6 8.39 -14.01 -25.28
CA SER A 6 8.73 -12.65 -25.74
C SER A 6 9.94 -12.03 -25.01
N TYR A 7 11.06 -12.77 -24.83
CA TYR A 7 12.21 -12.22 -24.10
C TYR A 7 13.55 -12.54 -24.75
N LYS A 8 13.95 -11.74 -25.73
CA LYS A 8 15.38 -11.52 -26.03
C LYS A 8 15.62 -10.04 -26.29
N SER A 9 16.66 -9.52 -25.62
CA SER A 9 17.29 -8.20 -25.74
C SER A 9 16.70 -7.04 -24.90
N VAL A 10 17.10 -6.95 -23.63
CA VAL A 10 17.55 -5.68 -22.99
C VAL A 10 18.55 -6.01 -21.88
N ILE A 11 19.85 -6.09 -22.19
CA ILE A 11 20.92 -6.04 -21.18
C ILE A 11 22.07 -5.22 -21.77
N VAL A 12 22.41 -4.12 -21.09
CA VAL A 12 23.73 -3.66 -20.63
C VAL A 12 23.60 -2.17 -20.32
N GLY A 13 23.95 -1.80 -19.10
CA GLY A 13 23.93 -0.41 -18.63
C GLY A 13 23.68 -0.36 -17.13
N SER A 14 24.73 -0.66 -16.36
CA SER A 14 24.83 -0.39 -14.92
C SER A 14 24.86 1.13 -14.70
N PRO A 15 23.96 1.70 -13.88
CA PRO A 15 24.20 2.95 -13.21
C PRO A 15 24.65 2.62 -11.78
N SER A 16 25.96 2.50 -11.60
CA SER A 16 26.55 2.74 -10.30
C SER A 16 26.44 4.24 -9.96
N ARG A 17 26.00 4.51 -8.72
CA ARG A 17 25.85 5.81 -8.05
C ARG A 17 24.46 6.47 -8.10
N ARG A 18 23.92 6.60 -6.88
CA ARG A 18 22.78 7.41 -6.40
C ARG A 18 21.37 6.80 -6.50
N LEU A 19 21.20 5.65 -5.85
CA LEU A 19 19.91 5.20 -5.26
C LEU A 19 19.85 5.46 -3.73
N GLY A 20 20.69 6.35 -3.22
CA GLY A 20 20.75 6.74 -1.81
C GLY A 20 19.71 7.79 -1.37
N GLN A 21 18.58 7.94 -2.08
CA GLN A 21 17.53 8.90 -1.71
C GLN A 21 16.12 8.29 -1.52
N LEU A 22 15.97 6.97 -1.60
CA LEU A 22 14.71 6.28 -1.28
C LEU A 22 14.88 5.08 -0.33
N TYR A 23 16.10 4.80 0.12
CA TYR A 23 16.29 4.03 1.34
C TYR A 23 16.03 4.94 2.52
N SER A 24 15.20 4.44 3.44
CA SER A 24 15.14 4.83 4.84
C SER A 24 16.26 5.79 5.21
N HIS A 25 15.90 7.03 5.54
CA HIS A 25 16.75 7.76 6.43
C HIS A 25 16.82 6.93 7.72
N ILE A 26 17.83 6.05 7.79
CA ILE A 26 18.41 5.58 9.04
C ILE A 26 19.06 6.84 9.62
N TYR A 27 18.21 7.71 10.17
CA TYR A 27 18.68 8.67 11.13
C TYR A 27 19.15 7.81 12.31
N PRO A 28 20.40 7.92 12.78
CA PRO A 28 20.59 7.68 14.20
C PRO A 28 19.59 8.62 14.86
N TYR A 29 18.65 8.09 15.65
CA TYR A 29 17.78 8.88 16.52
C TYR A 29 18.69 9.64 17.51
N SER A 30 19.35 10.69 17.02
CA SER A 30 19.79 11.81 17.81
C SER A 30 18.50 12.37 18.37
N ARG A 31 18.27 12.08 19.65
CA ARG A 31 17.19 12.63 20.48
C ARG A 31 17.27 14.17 20.49
N MET A 32 16.93 14.84 19.40
CA MET A 32 16.25 16.11 19.52
C MET A 32 14.81 15.72 19.86
N GLN A 33 14.47 15.77 21.15
CA GLN A 33 13.08 15.71 21.57
C GLN A 33 12.33 16.78 20.78
N SER A 34 11.46 16.35 19.86
CA SER A 34 10.62 17.29 19.12
C SER A 34 9.84 18.12 20.13
N THR A 35 9.80 19.44 19.96
CA THR A 35 8.98 20.30 20.83
C THR A 35 7.59 20.56 20.24
N TYR A 36 7.30 20.01 19.05
CA TYR A 36 6.07 20.26 18.32
C TYR A 36 4.92 19.39 18.82
N THR A 37 3.74 19.99 18.86
CA THR A 37 2.48 19.32 19.23
C THR A 37 1.46 19.49 18.12
N LEU A 38 0.52 18.55 17.96
CA LEU A 38 -0.49 18.65 16.91
C LEU A 38 -1.30 19.94 17.06
N GLN A 39 -1.56 20.37 18.30
CA GLN A 39 -2.25 21.63 18.59
C GLN A 39 -1.54 22.85 18.01
N LYS A 40 -0.21 22.89 18.04
CA LYS A 40 0.58 24.06 17.62
C LYS A 40 0.91 24.08 16.13
N LEU A 41 0.93 22.93 15.46
CA LEU A 41 1.22 22.90 14.02
C LEU A 41 0.12 23.62 13.23
N LYS A 42 0.50 24.32 12.15
CA LYS A 42 -0.46 24.93 11.23
C LYS A 42 -1.24 23.83 10.51
N LYS A 43 -2.55 24.02 10.34
CA LYS A 43 -3.42 23.15 9.55
C LYS A 43 -3.69 23.85 8.22
N THR A 44 -3.65 23.09 7.13
CA THR A 44 -3.92 23.56 5.76
C THR A 44 -4.78 22.55 5.02
N SER A 45 -5.28 22.89 3.84
CA SER A 45 -5.96 21.92 2.98
C SER A 45 -5.81 22.33 1.53
N SER A 46 -4.70 21.94 0.90
CA SER A 46 -4.45 22.23 -0.52
C SER A 46 -5.52 21.63 -1.43
N PHE A 47 -6.07 20.46 -1.07
CA PHE A 47 -7.13 19.80 -1.84
C PHE A 47 -8.39 20.67 -1.97
N THR A 48 -8.88 21.21 -0.86
CA THR A 48 -10.12 22.01 -0.85
C THR A 48 -9.91 23.47 -1.25
N GLU A 49 -8.68 23.96 -1.20
CA GLU A 49 -8.27 25.24 -1.79
C GLU A 49 -8.21 25.18 -3.33
N THR A 50 -7.96 24.00 -3.90
CA THR A 50 -7.73 23.83 -5.35
C THR A 50 -8.93 23.28 -6.10
N LEU A 51 -9.59 22.25 -5.57
CA LEU A 51 -10.66 21.55 -6.27
C LEU A 51 -12.04 22.10 -5.91
N ALA A 52 -12.96 22.06 -6.87
CA ALA A 52 -14.31 22.58 -6.68
C ALA A 52 -15.10 21.69 -5.69
N PRO A 53 -15.85 22.29 -4.75
CA PRO A 53 -16.74 21.54 -3.88
C PRO A 53 -18.00 21.08 -4.63
N ASP A 54 -18.76 20.23 -3.98
CA ASP A 54 -20.14 19.91 -4.28
C ASP A 54 -20.99 21.18 -4.48
N PRO A 55 -21.69 21.34 -5.63
CA PRO A 55 -22.52 22.50 -5.90
C PRO A 55 -23.68 22.72 -4.91
N GLU A 56 -24.18 21.65 -4.27
CA GLU A 56 -25.25 21.76 -3.26
C GLU A 56 -24.72 22.28 -1.91
N ILE A 57 -23.40 22.19 -1.68
CA ILE A 57 -22.71 22.71 -0.49
C ILE A 57 -21.46 23.47 -0.97
N PRO A 58 -21.64 24.63 -1.63
CA PRO A 58 -20.57 25.29 -2.38
C PRO A 58 -19.52 25.97 -1.49
N ASN A 59 -19.79 26.17 -0.20
CA ASN A 59 -18.88 26.78 0.75
C ASN A 59 -19.17 26.33 2.18
N VAL A 60 -18.26 26.71 3.08
CA VAL A 60 -18.31 26.34 4.50
C VAL A 60 -19.49 26.97 5.25
N ASP A 61 -19.99 28.13 4.81
CA ASP A 61 -21.13 28.79 5.46
C ASP A 61 -22.42 27.98 5.28
N ILE A 62 -22.63 27.41 4.09
CA ILE A 62 -23.71 26.45 3.85
C ILE A 62 -23.51 25.19 4.70
N ALA A 63 -22.28 24.67 4.81
CA ALA A 63 -22.01 23.49 5.63
C ALA A 63 -22.26 23.71 7.14
N LYS A 64 -22.07 24.96 7.62
CA LYS A 64 -22.27 25.35 9.02
C LYS A 64 -23.71 25.76 9.33
N ASN A 65 -24.52 26.06 8.32
CA ASN A 65 -25.88 26.55 8.51
C ASN A 65 -26.77 25.42 9.09
N PRO A 66 -27.37 25.61 10.27
CA PRO A 66 -28.24 24.60 10.89
C PRO A 66 -29.52 24.32 10.09
N ASP A 67 -29.94 25.23 9.21
CA ASP A 67 -31.12 25.07 8.35
C ASP A 67 -30.81 24.28 7.07
N THR A 68 -29.53 24.02 6.77
CA THR A 68 -29.16 23.21 5.62
C THR A 68 -29.66 21.76 5.80
N PRO A 69 -30.40 21.21 4.83
CA PRO A 69 -31.03 19.89 4.99
C PRO A 69 -30.01 18.81 5.35
N ARG A 70 -30.25 18.12 6.47
CA ARG A 70 -29.38 17.05 6.97
C ARG A 70 -29.15 15.93 5.95
N SER A 71 -30.10 15.71 5.05
CA SER A 71 -30.01 14.74 3.95
C SER A 71 -28.86 15.05 2.98
N LEU A 72 -28.41 16.30 2.86
CA LEU A 72 -27.27 16.65 2.01
C LEU A 72 -25.94 16.12 2.55
N PHE A 73 -25.84 15.86 3.85
CA PHE A 73 -24.62 15.37 4.51
C PHE A 73 -24.66 13.88 4.82
N HIS A 74 -25.83 13.32 5.17
CA HIS A 74 -25.93 11.97 5.74
C HIS A 74 -26.84 11.02 4.97
N SER A 75 -27.29 11.41 3.78
CA SER A 75 -27.99 10.54 2.85
C SER A 75 -27.16 10.33 1.58
N ALA A 76 -27.17 9.09 1.08
CA ALA A 76 -26.44 8.76 -0.13
C ALA A 76 -26.94 9.55 -1.34
N ARG A 77 -26.01 10.12 -2.11
CA ARG A 77 -26.32 10.86 -3.32
C ARG A 77 -25.17 10.86 -4.32
N ILE A 78 -25.53 11.01 -5.58
CA ILE A 78 -24.60 11.22 -6.69
C ILE A 78 -24.40 12.72 -6.85
N LEU A 79 -23.16 13.16 -6.91
CA LEU A 79 -22.81 14.55 -7.14
C LEU A 79 -22.88 14.84 -8.64
N LYS A 80 -23.44 16.00 -9.02
CA LYS A 80 -23.50 16.45 -10.42
C LYS A 80 -22.11 16.88 -10.93
N SER A 81 -21.33 17.54 -10.07
CA SER A 81 -19.95 17.95 -10.30
C SER A 81 -19.26 18.14 -8.94
N GLY A 82 -17.99 18.56 -8.94
CA GLY A 82 -17.23 18.79 -7.71
C GLY A 82 -16.53 17.52 -7.18
N ALA A 83 -15.48 17.76 -6.39
CA ALA A 83 -14.54 16.74 -5.92
C ALA A 83 -14.87 16.22 -4.51
N PHE A 84 -15.62 16.98 -3.71
CA PHE A 84 -15.87 16.65 -2.32
C PHE A 84 -17.09 17.38 -1.76
N THR A 85 -17.54 16.96 -0.58
CA THR A 85 -18.55 17.68 0.19
C THR A 85 -17.97 18.10 1.54
N TRP A 86 -18.25 19.34 1.97
CA TRP A 86 -17.97 19.81 3.33
C TRP A 86 -18.92 19.15 4.32
N LEU A 87 -18.40 18.50 5.36
CA LEU A 87 -19.22 17.96 6.46
C LEU A 87 -18.37 17.69 7.70
N LEU A 88 -19.03 17.68 8.86
CA LEU A 88 -18.40 17.30 10.12
C LEU A 88 -18.54 15.79 10.38
N PRO A 89 -17.58 15.18 11.09
CA PRO A 89 -17.76 13.86 11.70
C PRO A 89 -18.99 13.81 12.62
N GLU A 90 -19.66 12.67 12.66
CA GLU A 90 -20.76 12.41 13.60
C GLU A 90 -20.23 12.22 15.02
N LYS A 91 -20.76 12.99 15.97
CA LYS A 91 -20.48 12.80 17.40
C LYS A 91 -20.98 11.44 17.90
N ARG A 92 -20.20 10.81 18.77
CA ARG A 92 -20.49 9.52 19.42
C ARG A 92 -20.74 9.71 20.90
N LYS A 93 -21.45 8.75 21.50
CA LYS A 93 -21.81 8.79 22.93
C LYS A 93 -20.61 8.58 23.85
N GLU A 94 -19.64 7.80 23.41
CA GLU A 94 -18.48 7.41 24.21
C GLU A 94 -17.28 7.14 23.31
N TYR A 95 -16.13 7.65 23.72
CA TYR A 95 -14.85 7.51 23.03
C TYR A 95 -13.85 6.95 24.04
N LYS A 96 -13.15 5.88 23.66
CA LYS A 96 -12.06 5.31 24.45
C LYS A 96 -10.81 5.23 23.59
N TYR A 97 -9.92 6.19 23.76
CA TYR A 97 -8.61 6.20 23.11
C TYR A 97 -7.86 4.92 23.51
N LEU A 98 -7.35 4.19 22.52
CA LEU A 98 -6.56 2.98 22.78
C LEU A 98 -5.08 3.31 22.73
N THR A 99 -4.56 3.69 21.54
CA THR A 99 -3.14 3.92 21.33
C THR A 99 -2.86 4.72 20.05
N ALA A 100 -1.58 5.09 19.84
CA ALA A 100 -1.09 5.76 18.65
C ALA A 100 0.27 5.21 18.21
N SER A 101 0.56 5.31 16.91
CA SER A 101 1.84 4.89 16.35
C SER A 101 2.91 5.95 16.61
N HIS A 102 3.94 5.58 17.37
CA HIS A 102 5.10 6.44 17.63
C HIS A 102 5.85 6.82 16.33
N PRO A 103 6.13 5.88 15.40
CA PRO A 103 6.67 6.23 14.09
C PRO A 103 5.79 7.18 13.27
N ALA A 104 4.46 7.05 13.32
CA ALA A 104 3.56 7.95 12.59
C ALA A 104 3.57 9.37 13.19
N LEU A 105 3.61 9.48 14.52
CA LEU A 105 3.79 10.75 15.22
C LEU A 105 5.12 11.42 14.83
N ALA A 106 6.21 10.64 14.78
CA ALA A 106 7.52 11.14 14.36
C ALA A 106 7.54 11.65 12.91
N ASP A 107 6.78 11.00 12.01
CA ASP A 107 6.63 11.45 10.62
C ASP A 107 5.89 12.78 10.49
N LEU A 108 5.02 13.13 11.44
CA LEU A 108 4.44 14.47 11.56
C LEU A 108 5.37 15.47 12.27
N GLY A 109 6.54 15.02 12.73
CA GLY A 109 7.47 15.80 13.53
C GLY A 109 6.98 16.01 14.96
N LEU A 110 6.08 15.18 15.47
CA LEU A 110 5.51 15.29 16.81
C LEU A 110 6.29 14.47 17.83
N ASP A 111 6.24 14.87 19.11
CA ASP A 111 6.78 14.10 20.24
C ASP A 111 5.79 13.00 20.68
N PRO A 112 6.12 11.71 20.51
CA PRO A 112 5.20 10.64 20.86
C PRO A 112 4.84 10.57 22.35
N GLU A 113 5.81 10.83 23.24
CA GLU A 113 5.62 10.72 24.68
C GLU A 113 4.68 11.79 25.25
N ARG A 114 4.65 12.94 24.58
CA ARG A 114 3.81 14.08 24.94
C ARG A 114 2.45 14.01 24.27
N GLU A 115 2.40 13.75 22.96
CA GLU A 115 1.15 13.77 22.20
C GLU A 115 0.18 12.69 22.65
N THR A 116 0.68 11.49 22.93
CA THR A 116 -0.16 10.38 23.41
C THR A 116 -0.85 10.67 24.73
N LYS A 117 -0.38 11.65 25.51
CA LYS A 117 -0.97 12.11 26.80
C LYS A 117 -1.83 13.36 26.65
N SER A 118 -1.85 13.99 25.48
CA SER A 118 -2.59 15.23 25.21
C SER A 118 -4.08 14.96 24.96
N ASP A 119 -4.95 15.57 25.76
CA ASP A 119 -6.41 15.50 25.54
C ASP A 119 -6.80 16.09 24.18
N TYR A 120 -6.17 17.19 23.78
CA TYR A 120 -6.40 17.79 22.47
C TYR A 120 -6.12 16.77 21.36
N PHE A 121 -4.97 16.11 21.40
CA PHE A 121 -4.58 15.11 20.40
C PHE A 121 -5.60 13.97 20.35
N ARG A 122 -5.87 13.35 21.50
CA ARG A 122 -6.82 12.22 21.64
C ARG A 122 -8.21 12.58 21.11
N MET A 123 -8.70 13.79 21.42
CA MET A 123 -10.01 14.25 20.96
C MET A 123 -10.05 14.51 19.45
N ILE A 124 -8.98 15.04 18.84
CA ILE A 124 -8.91 15.28 17.39
C ILE A 124 -8.83 13.95 16.63
N VAL A 125 -7.89 13.07 16.99
CA VAL A 125 -7.71 11.78 16.29
C VAL A 125 -8.85 10.79 16.55
N GLY A 126 -9.59 10.99 17.64
CA GLY A 126 -10.82 10.25 17.93
C GLY A 126 -12.07 10.86 17.29
N GLY A 127 -11.99 12.05 16.67
CA GLY A 127 -13.16 12.74 16.10
C GLY A 127 -14.17 13.27 17.14
N GLN A 128 -13.77 13.38 18.41
CA GLN A 128 -14.57 14.00 19.47
C GLN A 128 -14.51 15.54 19.40
N LYS A 129 -13.36 16.07 18.98
CA LYS A 129 -13.15 17.47 18.64
C LYS A 129 -12.75 17.56 17.17
N VAL A 130 -13.11 18.67 16.53
CA VAL A 130 -12.70 19.00 15.16
C VAL A 130 -12.27 20.45 15.09
N GLU A 131 -11.21 20.71 14.34
CA GLU A 131 -10.88 22.05 13.88
C GLU A 131 -11.73 22.36 12.63
N THR A 132 -12.11 23.62 12.45
CA THR A 132 -13.00 24.05 11.35
C THR A 132 -12.35 25.08 10.42
N ASP A 133 -11.05 25.29 10.60
CA ASP A 133 -10.17 26.05 9.72
C ASP A 133 -8.85 25.28 9.54
N PRO A 134 -8.69 24.53 8.43
CA PRO A 134 -9.67 24.33 7.36
C PRO A 134 -10.87 23.48 7.81
N PHE A 135 -11.97 23.56 7.06
CA PHE A 135 -13.18 22.81 7.38
C PHE A 135 -13.08 21.33 6.94
N PRO A 136 -13.58 20.36 7.73
CA PRO A 136 -13.55 18.95 7.34
C PRO A 136 -14.42 18.62 6.11
N TYR A 137 -14.03 17.58 5.37
CA TYR A 137 -14.67 17.21 4.10
C TYR A 137 -14.59 15.70 3.81
N SER A 138 -15.42 15.21 2.90
CA SER A 138 -15.34 13.84 2.36
C SER A 138 -15.18 13.90 0.86
N GLN A 139 -14.22 13.14 0.32
CA GLN A 139 -13.93 13.12 -1.11
C GLN A 139 -14.94 12.26 -1.87
N ALA A 140 -15.27 12.68 -3.08
CA ALA A 140 -15.95 11.87 -4.06
C ALA A 140 -14.93 11.24 -5.00
N TYR A 141 -15.13 9.97 -5.34
CA TYR A 141 -14.39 9.25 -6.37
C TYR A 141 -15.32 8.20 -7.00
N ALA A 142 -14.90 7.57 -8.09
CA ALA A 142 -15.56 6.43 -8.71
C ALA A 142 -14.60 5.24 -8.71
N GLY A 143 -14.95 4.15 -9.38
CA GLY A 143 -13.99 3.07 -9.56
C GLY A 143 -14.51 1.85 -10.33
N TYR A 144 -13.58 1.06 -10.81
CA TYR A 144 -13.78 -0.29 -11.32
C TYR A 144 -13.59 -1.29 -10.19
N GLN A 145 -14.68 -1.91 -9.75
CA GLN A 145 -14.68 -2.94 -8.71
C GLN A 145 -14.71 -4.32 -9.36
N PHE A 146 -13.71 -5.14 -9.07
CA PHE A 146 -13.55 -6.47 -9.68
C PHE A 146 -13.57 -6.47 -11.23
N GLY A 147 -13.17 -5.35 -11.84
CA GLY A 147 -13.11 -5.17 -13.30
C GLY A 147 -14.36 -4.55 -13.92
N THR A 148 -15.43 -4.35 -13.14
CA THR A 148 -16.68 -3.71 -13.60
C THR A 148 -16.79 -2.31 -13.04
N PHE A 149 -17.20 -1.34 -13.85
CA PHE A 149 -17.38 0.03 -13.40
C PHE A 149 -18.54 0.13 -12.40
N ALA A 150 -18.28 0.68 -11.21
CA ALA A 150 -19.23 0.74 -10.10
C ALA A 150 -19.96 2.08 -9.97
N GLY A 151 -19.72 3.03 -10.88
CA GLY A 151 -20.25 4.39 -10.77
C GLY A 151 -19.57 5.19 -9.65
N GLN A 152 -20.26 6.21 -9.16
CA GLN A 152 -19.74 7.03 -8.07
C GLN A 152 -19.71 6.26 -6.74
N LEU A 153 -18.55 6.34 -6.08
CA LEU A 153 -18.26 5.88 -4.74
C LEU A 153 -17.99 7.12 -3.86
N GLY A 154 -16.82 7.21 -3.23
CA GLY A 154 -16.42 8.28 -2.35
C GLY A 154 -16.16 7.80 -0.92
N ASP A 155 -15.74 8.75 -0.10
CA ASP A 155 -15.44 8.60 1.32
C ASP A 155 -16.72 8.29 2.11
N GLY A 156 -17.23 7.06 1.99
CA GLY A 156 -18.55 6.66 2.52
C GLY A 156 -18.60 6.49 4.04
N ARG A 157 -17.46 6.53 4.71
CA ARG A 157 -17.32 6.50 6.18
C ARG A 157 -16.05 7.21 6.64
N VAL A 158 -15.56 8.11 5.81
CA VAL A 158 -14.28 8.81 5.99
C VAL A 158 -14.55 10.31 5.99
N VAL A 159 -13.92 11.02 6.91
CA VAL A 159 -13.89 12.48 6.91
C VAL A 159 -12.43 12.92 6.99
N ASN A 160 -12.02 13.72 6.02
CA ASN A 160 -10.73 14.41 5.95
C ASN A 160 -10.77 15.60 6.90
N LEU A 161 -9.72 15.77 7.70
CA LEU A 161 -9.64 16.85 8.67
C LEU A 161 -8.85 18.04 8.12
N PHE A 162 -7.58 17.80 7.81
CA PHE A 162 -6.61 18.81 7.39
C PHE A 162 -5.28 18.15 7.02
N GLU A 163 -4.41 18.94 6.41
CA GLU A 163 -3.00 18.65 6.19
C GLU A 163 -2.13 19.18 7.34
N VAL A 164 -1.03 18.48 7.59
CA VAL A 164 0.02 18.89 8.51
C VAL A 164 1.36 18.80 7.79
N THR A 165 2.17 19.86 7.88
CA THR A 165 3.56 19.85 7.40
C THR A 165 4.50 19.52 8.56
N ASN A 166 5.31 18.48 8.40
CA ASN A 166 6.39 18.19 9.32
C ASN A 166 7.43 19.32 9.26
N PRO A 167 7.65 20.08 10.35
CA PRO A 167 8.51 21.25 10.34
C PRO A 167 9.99 20.92 10.11
N ASN A 168 10.43 19.69 10.41
CA ASN A 168 11.82 19.27 10.27
C ASN A 168 12.13 18.79 8.85
N THR A 169 11.16 18.20 8.14
CA THR A 169 11.38 17.57 6.84
C THR A 169 10.69 18.28 5.68
N GLY A 170 9.73 19.16 5.96
CA GLY A 170 8.88 19.80 4.96
C GLY A 170 7.85 18.85 4.32
N LYS A 171 7.79 17.59 4.73
CA LYS A 171 6.81 16.63 4.20
C LYS A 171 5.41 16.96 4.70
N VAL A 172 4.43 16.89 3.80
CA VAL A 172 3.01 17.14 4.10
C VAL A 172 2.27 15.81 4.22
N TYR A 173 1.35 15.72 5.17
CA TYR A 173 0.45 14.59 5.33
C TYR A 173 -1.00 15.06 5.55
N GLU A 174 -1.93 14.49 4.78
CA GLU A 174 -3.39 14.63 4.92
C GLU A 174 -3.90 13.67 6.01
N LEU A 175 -4.58 14.18 7.04
CA LEU A 175 -5.17 13.38 8.13
C LEU A 175 -6.66 13.10 7.84
N GLN A 176 -7.04 11.83 7.98
CA GLN A 176 -8.41 11.34 7.78
C GLN A 176 -8.91 10.52 8.97
N LEU A 177 -10.19 10.62 9.29
CA LEU A 177 -10.88 9.74 10.24
C LEU A 177 -11.76 8.74 9.50
N LYS A 178 -11.48 7.44 9.65
CA LYS A 178 -12.32 6.36 9.13
C LYS A 178 -13.20 5.79 10.24
N GLY A 179 -14.49 5.60 9.96
CA GLY A 179 -15.53 5.33 10.97
C GLY A 179 -16.25 6.58 11.48
N ALA A 180 -16.02 7.72 10.82
CA ALA A 180 -16.42 9.05 11.27
C ALA A 180 -17.93 9.37 11.14
N GLY A 181 -18.74 8.48 10.56
CA GLY A 181 -20.17 8.72 10.36
C GLY A 181 -20.60 8.59 8.91
N LYS A 182 -21.90 8.74 8.67
CA LYS A 182 -22.44 8.76 7.32
C LYS A 182 -22.03 10.02 6.60
N THR A 183 -21.80 9.87 5.31
CA THR A 183 -21.47 10.93 4.36
C THR A 183 -22.41 10.79 3.15
N PRO A 184 -22.38 11.75 2.20
CA PRO A 184 -23.10 11.62 0.93
C PRO A 184 -22.71 10.38 0.11
N PHE A 185 -21.57 9.78 0.45
CA PHE A 185 -20.95 8.69 -0.28
C PHE A 185 -21.15 7.33 0.41
N SER A 186 -21.88 7.27 1.53
CA SER A 186 -22.11 6.02 2.27
C SER A 186 -22.87 4.95 1.48
N ARG A 187 -23.54 5.32 0.39
CA ARG A 187 -24.46 4.43 -0.36
C ARG A 187 -25.45 3.75 0.60
N PHE A 188 -25.38 2.44 0.72
CA PHE A 188 -26.19 1.61 1.62
C PHE A 188 -25.53 1.35 2.99
N ALA A 189 -24.28 1.79 3.20
CA ALA A 189 -23.54 1.53 4.44
C ALA A 189 -23.95 2.46 5.59
N ASP A 190 -23.57 2.07 6.81
CA ASP A 190 -23.91 2.75 8.06
C ASP A 190 -22.95 3.89 8.44
N GLY A 191 -21.90 4.14 7.66
CA GLY A 191 -20.89 5.17 7.95
C GLY A 191 -19.93 4.80 9.09
N LYS A 192 -19.93 3.55 9.56
CA LYS A 192 -19.14 3.08 10.71
C LYS A 192 -18.02 2.13 10.28
N ALA A 193 -17.01 2.03 11.15
CA ALA A 193 -15.95 1.03 11.07
C ALA A 193 -15.96 0.21 12.37
N VAL A 194 -15.90 -1.12 12.25
CA VAL A 194 -15.88 -2.02 13.42
C VAL A 194 -14.47 -2.07 14.01
N LEU A 195 -14.36 -2.33 15.32
CA LEU A 195 -13.10 -2.37 16.06
C LEU A 195 -12.12 -3.38 15.46
N ARG A 196 -12.61 -4.58 15.14
CA ARG A 196 -11.89 -5.62 14.37
C ARG A 196 -11.14 -5.05 13.18
N SER A 197 -11.87 -4.41 12.26
CA SER A 197 -11.30 -3.88 11.02
C SER A 197 -10.34 -2.71 11.26
N SER A 198 -10.63 -1.91 12.30
CA SER A 198 -9.81 -0.74 12.63
C SER A 198 -8.46 -1.15 13.23
N ILE A 199 -8.43 -2.18 14.09
CA ILE A 199 -7.18 -2.76 14.62
C ILE A 199 -6.35 -3.34 13.48
N ARG A 200 -6.96 -4.11 12.58
CA ARG A 200 -6.27 -4.69 11.42
C ARG A 200 -5.61 -3.60 10.55
N GLU A 201 -6.37 -2.56 10.20
CA GLU A 201 -5.87 -1.43 9.40
C GLU A 201 -4.77 -0.64 10.13
N PHE A 202 -4.92 -0.42 11.44
CA PHE A 202 -3.93 0.27 12.26
C PHE A 202 -2.59 -0.47 12.29
N VAL A 203 -2.60 -1.78 12.53
CA VAL A 203 -1.38 -2.61 12.62
C VAL A 203 -0.70 -2.75 11.26
N ILE A 204 -1.45 -3.10 10.20
CA ILE A 204 -0.84 -3.39 8.90
C ILE A 204 -0.23 -2.16 8.25
N SER A 205 -0.85 -0.99 8.40
CA SER A 205 -0.34 0.28 7.85
C SER A 205 1.09 0.55 8.36
N GLU A 206 1.30 0.36 9.65
CA GLU A 206 2.60 0.63 10.28
C GLU A 206 3.59 -0.52 10.07
N SER A 207 3.13 -1.77 10.02
CA SER A 207 3.98 -2.92 9.69
C SER A 207 4.55 -2.82 8.28
N LEU A 208 3.73 -2.48 7.28
CA LEU A 208 4.19 -2.29 5.90
C LEU A 208 5.23 -1.18 5.81
N ASN A 209 4.96 -0.04 6.45
CA ASN A 209 5.90 1.06 6.49
C ASN A 209 7.24 0.67 7.13
N ALA A 210 7.23 -0.08 8.24
CA ALA A 210 8.44 -0.52 8.92
C ALA A 210 9.26 -1.54 8.11
N ILE A 211 8.60 -2.40 7.32
CA ILE A 211 9.24 -3.29 6.34
C ILE A 211 9.83 -2.51 5.15
N GLY A 212 9.33 -1.28 4.91
CA GLY A 212 9.72 -0.44 3.78
C GLY A 212 8.83 -0.60 2.55
N ILE A 213 7.66 -1.23 2.70
CA ILE A 213 6.63 -1.30 1.66
C ILE A 213 5.86 0.03 1.67
N PRO A 214 5.79 0.76 0.53
CA PRO A 214 5.04 2.00 0.46
C PRO A 214 3.57 1.80 0.86
N SER A 215 3.11 2.54 1.86
CA SER A 215 1.80 2.35 2.47
C SER A 215 1.26 3.65 3.08
N THR A 216 -0.07 3.79 3.13
CA THR A 216 -0.71 4.76 4.02
C THR A 216 -0.38 4.44 5.47
N ARG A 217 -0.40 5.44 6.33
CA ARG A 217 -0.01 5.32 7.73
C ARG A 217 -1.24 5.38 8.64
N ALA A 218 -1.12 4.80 9.82
CA ALA A 218 -2.16 4.85 10.83
C ALA A 218 -1.64 5.55 12.09
N LEU A 219 -2.20 6.73 12.36
CA LEU A 219 -1.75 7.62 13.42
C LEU A 219 -2.25 7.15 14.78
N ALA A 220 -3.54 6.87 14.91
CA ALA A 220 -4.16 6.49 16.19
C ALA A 220 -5.45 5.69 16.00
N ILE A 221 -5.85 4.99 17.05
CA ILE A 221 -7.11 4.23 17.10
C ILE A 221 -7.88 4.52 18.40
N THR A 222 -9.17 4.76 18.25
CA THR A 222 -10.12 5.08 19.33
C THR A 222 -11.32 4.15 19.24
N ALA A 223 -11.56 3.36 20.28
CA ALA A 223 -12.77 2.54 20.37
C ALA A 223 -14.00 3.40 20.69
N LEU A 224 -15.17 2.92 20.26
CA LEU A 224 -16.46 3.56 20.50
C LEU A 224 -17.40 2.60 21.25
N PRO A 225 -17.26 2.43 22.57
CA PRO A 225 -17.91 1.34 23.32
C PRO A 225 -19.44 1.27 23.22
N LYS A 226 -20.09 2.43 23.02
CA LYS A 226 -21.55 2.56 22.88
C LYS A 226 -22.03 2.75 21.45
N THR A 227 -21.17 2.50 20.47
CA THR A 227 -21.52 2.56 19.05
C THR A 227 -21.34 1.18 18.44
N TYR A 228 -22.42 0.65 17.88
CA TYR A 228 -22.45 -0.68 17.27
C TYR A 228 -22.80 -0.61 15.79
N ALA A 229 -22.33 -1.59 15.05
CA ALA A 229 -22.63 -1.81 13.65
C ALA A 229 -23.07 -3.26 13.45
N GLN A 230 -24.07 -3.47 12.58
CA GLN A 230 -24.51 -4.81 12.22
C GLN A 230 -23.66 -5.31 11.05
N ARG A 231 -22.99 -6.43 11.25
CA ARG A 231 -22.31 -7.21 10.21
C ARG A 231 -22.86 -8.64 10.28
N GLY A 232 -22.02 -9.67 10.14
CA GLY A 232 -22.43 -11.04 10.47
C GLY A 232 -22.92 -11.15 11.92
N THR A 233 -22.33 -10.37 12.83
CA THR A 233 -22.77 -10.18 14.22
C THR A 233 -22.85 -8.69 14.54
N THR A 234 -23.41 -8.35 15.70
CA THR A 234 -23.32 -6.98 16.23
C THR A 234 -21.91 -6.73 16.76
N GLU A 235 -21.19 -5.81 16.15
CA GLU A 235 -19.79 -5.51 16.49
C GLU A 235 -19.66 -4.09 17.06
N SER A 236 -18.76 -3.91 18.04
CA SER A 236 -18.40 -2.58 18.54
C SER A 236 -17.61 -1.80 17.48
N CYS A 237 -17.83 -0.49 17.41
CA CYS A 237 -17.19 0.38 16.44
C CYS A 237 -15.90 1.00 16.96
N ALA A 238 -15.10 1.53 16.04
CA ALA A 238 -13.92 2.33 16.34
C ALA A 238 -13.75 3.41 15.26
N ILE A 239 -12.86 4.36 15.57
CA ILE A 239 -12.30 5.31 14.61
C ILE A 239 -10.81 5.03 14.51
N VAL A 240 -10.32 4.91 13.27
CA VAL A 240 -8.88 4.95 12.97
C VAL A 240 -8.56 6.30 12.33
N CYS A 241 -7.62 7.02 12.92
CA CYS A 241 -7.03 8.20 12.32
C CYS A 241 -5.88 7.77 11.43
N ARG A 242 -6.00 8.04 10.14
CA ARG A 242 -5.04 7.67 9.10
C ARG A 242 -4.32 8.92 8.59
N MET A 243 -3.14 8.72 8.03
CA MET A 243 -2.41 9.80 7.36
C MET A 243 -1.71 9.29 6.10
N ALA A 244 -1.64 10.15 5.08
CA ALA A 244 -0.93 9.87 3.84
C ALA A 244 -0.45 11.18 3.22
N PRO A 245 0.61 11.18 2.39
CA PRO A 245 1.00 12.37 1.63
C PRO A 245 -0.13 12.87 0.72
N SER A 246 -0.93 11.95 0.17
CA SER A 246 -2.21 12.28 -0.44
C SER A 246 -3.15 11.08 -0.51
N TRP A 247 -4.45 11.35 -0.55
CA TRP A 247 -5.52 10.35 -0.70
C TRP A 247 -6.08 10.24 -2.12
N ILE A 248 -5.46 10.90 -3.11
CA ILE A 248 -5.83 10.74 -4.53
C ILE A 248 -5.61 9.30 -4.99
N ARG A 249 -6.64 8.76 -5.66
CA ARG A 249 -6.69 7.40 -6.20
C ARG A 249 -6.78 7.46 -7.73
N VAL A 250 -6.53 6.34 -8.40
CA VAL A 250 -6.94 6.18 -9.81
C VAL A 250 -8.45 6.40 -9.94
N GLY A 251 -9.24 5.89 -9.00
CA GLY A 251 -10.69 6.14 -8.91
C GLY A 251 -11.12 7.61 -8.83
N THR A 252 -10.24 8.52 -8.42
CA THR A 252 -10.54 9.95 -8.45
C THR A 252 -10.58 10.46 -9.90
N PHE A 253 -9.75 9.93 -10.79
CA PHE A 253 -9.78 10.23 -12.23
C PHE A 253 -10.99 9.60 -12.93
N ASP A 254 -11.31 8.34 -12.59
CA ASP A 254 -12.49 7.63 -13.07
C ASP A 254 -13.77 8.47 -12.91
N LEU A 255 -13.87 9.23 -11.80
CA LEU A 255 -15.03 10.08 -11.50
C LEU A 255 -15.24 11.20 -12.52
N TYR A 256 -14.19 11.94 -12.84
CA TYR A 256 -14.26 13.05 -13.78
C TYR A 256 -14.51 12.54 -15.19
N ARG A 257 -13.90 11.41 -15.56
CA ARG A 257 -14.15 10.75 -16.83
C ARG A 257 -15.61 10.31 -16.96
N TYR A 258 -16.16 9.69 -15.91
CA TYR A 258 -17.55 9.25 -15.85
C TYR A 258 -18.54 10.39 -16.05
N ARG A 259 -18.26 11.56 -15.45
CA ARG A 259 -19.10 12.75 -15.58
C ARG A 259 -18.90 13.54 -16.87
N ASN A 260 -17.91 13.17 -17.70
CA ASN A 260 -17.41 13.99 -18.80
C ASN A 260 -17.00 15.41 -18.34
N ASP A 261 -16.47 15.52 -17.12
CA ASP A 261 -16.03 16.79 -16.53
C ASP A 261 -14.56 17.03 -16.85
N ARG A 262 -14.33 17.56 -18.06
CA ARG A 262 -12.99 17.82 -18.59
C ARG A 262 -12.21 18.84 -17.78
N GLN A 263 -12.85 19.92 -17.35
CA GLN A 263 -12.18 20.98 -16.59
C GLN A 263 -11.77 20.48 -15.21
N GLY A 264 -12.65 19.70 -14.56
CA GLY A 264 -12.34 19.03 -13.31
C GLY A 264 -11.20 18.01 -13.43
N LEU A 265 -11.16 17.24 -14.53
CA LEU A 265 -10.06 16.32 -14.82
C LEU A 265 -8.71 17.04 -14.95
N ILE A 266 -8.68 18.15 -15.68
CA ILE A 266 -7.47 18.99 -15.84
C ILE A 266 -7.06 19.56 -14.48
N ALA A 267 -8.00 20.10 -13.70
CA ALA A 267 -7.74 20.63 -12.37
C ALA A 267 -7.19 19.56 -11.42
N LEU A 268 -7.73 18.34 -11.45
CA LEU A 268 -7.22 17.21 -10.67
C LEU A 268 -5.79 16.82 -11.10
N ALA A 269 -5.54 16.75 -12.41
CA ALA A 269 -4.22 16.40 -12.94
C ALA A 269 -3.18 17.47 -12.55
N ASP A 270 -3.54 18.75 -12.63
CA ASP A 270 -2.68 19.86 -12.24
C ASP A 270 -2.46 19.87 -10.71
N TYR A 271 -3.51 19.64 -9.91
CA TYR A 271 -3.38 19.45 -8.46
C TYR A 271 -2.42 18.31 -8.12
N ALA A 272 -2.55 17.16 -8.79
CA ALA A 272 -1.65 16.03 -8.59
C ALA A 272 -0.20 16.41 -8.90
N ILE A 273 0.05 17.12 -10.01
CA ILE A 273 1.39 17.55 -10.39
C ILE A 273 1.95 18.53 -9.36
N ASP A 274 1.21 19.57 -9.01
CA ASP A 274 1.71 20.71 -8.25
C ASP A 274 1.76 20.45 -6.73
N HIS A 275 0.75 19.79 -6.18
CA HIS A 275 0.61 19.59 -4.74
C HIS A 275 1.01 18.18 -4.30
N VAL A 276 0.66 17.13 -5.06
CA VAL A 276 0.96 15.74 -4.67
C VAL A 276 2.39 15.34 -5.06
N PHE A 277 2.83 15.69 -6.26
CA PHE A 277 4.19 15.43 -6.74
C PHE A 277 5.15 16.62 -6.58
N HIS A 278 4.66 17.73 -6.03
CA HIS A 278 5.43 18.94 -5.73
C HIS A 278 6.10 19.58 -6.97
N GLY A 279 5.41 19.54 -8.10
CA GLY A 279 5.76 20.20 -9.37
C GLY A 279 6.35 19.25 -10.42
N GLU A 280 6.15 19.62 -11.70
CA GLU A 280 6.53 18.81 -12.88
C GLU A 280 8.01 18.36 -12.87
N LYS A 281 8.92 19.18 -12.33
CA LYS A 281 10.36 18.89 -12.25
C LYS A 281 10.70 17.64 -11.42
N ASN A 282 9.79 17.22 -10.54
CA ASN A 282 9.98 16.03 -9.70
C ASN A 282 9.44 14.76 -10.34
N LEU A 283 8.58 14.87 -11.36
CA LEU A 283 8.05 13.72 -12.09
C LEU A 283 9.15 13.03 -12.88
N CYS A 284 9.09 11.70 -12.92
CA CYS A 284 10.00 10.81 -13.64
C CYS A 284 11.47 10.91 -13.24
N LYS A 285 11.83 11.72 -12.23
CA LYS A 285 13.22 11.95 -11.81
C LYS A 285 13.90 10.65 -11.38
N ASN A 286 13.18 9.80 -10.65
CA ASN A 286 13.68 8.53 -10.15
C ASN A 286 13.68 7.42 -11.22
N PHE A 287 12.99 7.64 -12.35
CA PHE A 287 12.78 6.64 -13.40
C PHE A 287 13.46 7.00 -14.72
N LYS A 288 14.21 8.10 -14.78
CA LYS A 288 14.84 8.59 -16.02
C LYS A 288 15.67 7.51 -16.75
N SER A 289 16.36 6.66 -16.01
CA SER A 289 17.19 5.59 -16.58
C SER A 289 16.39 4.47 -17.25
N ILE A 290 15.18 4.15 -16.76
CA ILE A 290 14.33 3.14 -17.38
C ILE A 290 13.56 3.74 -18.56
N LEU A 291 13.03 4.95 -18.39
CA LEU A 291 12.31 5.66 -19.46
C LEU A 291 13.20 5.90 -20.68
N GLY A 292 14.46 6.26 -20.48
CA GLY A 292 15.41 6.48 -21.57
C GLY A 292 15.69 5.25 -22.44
N LYS A 293 15.34 4.04 -21.99
CA LYS A 293 15.53 2.79 -22.75
C LYS A 293 14.33 2.40 -23.60
N SER A 294 13.16 3.03 -23.42
CA SER A 294 11.96 2.68 -24.19
C SER A 294 12.00 3.33 -25.57
N GLU A 295 12.17 2.53 -26.62
CA GLU A 295 12.15 2.99 -28.01
C GLU A 295 10.78 3.58 -28.39
N ILE A 296 9.69 2.96 -27.94
CA ILE A 296 8.32 3.43 -28.20
C ILE A 296 8.10 4.80 -27.56
N LEU A 297 8.61 5.01 -26.34
CA LEU A 297 8.54 6.31 -25.68
C LEU A 297 9.33 7.38 -26.45
N GLN A 298 10.50 7.04 -27.01
CA GLN A 298 11.28 7.98 -27.83
C GLN A 298 10.53 8.40 -29.11
N GLN A 299 9.73 7.50 -29.70
CA GLN A 299 8.89 7.82 -30.87
C GLN A 299 7.76 8.82 -30.56
N LEU A 300 7.40 9.01 -29.29
CA LEU A 300 6.39 10.01 -28.87
C LEU A 300 6.97 11.44 -28.78
N GLY A 301 8.29 11.60 -28.95
CA GLY A 301 8.97 12.88 -28.94
C GLY A 301 8.98 13.54 -27.56
N THR A 302 8.71 14.84 -27.51
CA THR A 302 8.71 15.59 -26.25
C THR A 302 7.51 15.19 -25.40
N LEU A 303 7.75 14.88 -24.13
CA LEU A 303 6.69 14.55 -23.17
C LEU A 303 6.10 15.82 -22.55
N SER A 304 4.78 15.89 -22.49
CA SER A 304 4.02 16.88 -21.72
C SER A 304 4.07 16.61 -20.21
N LYS A 305 3.58 17.55 -19.40
CA LYS A 305 3.45 17.35 -17.95
C LYS A 305 2.52 16.18 -17.59
N TYR A 306 1.47 15.95 -18.39
CA TYR A 306 0.53 14.84 -18.19
C TYR A 306 1.09 13.48 -18.60
N ASP A 307 1.91 13.45 -19.66
CA ASP A 307 2.67 12.24 -20.02
C ASP A 307 3.58 11.81 -18.87
N LYS A 308 4.31 12.78 -18.27
CA LYS A 308 5.18 12.54 -17.12
C LYS A 308 4.40 12.12 -15.87
N LEU A 309 3.25 12.73 -15.61
CA LEU A 309 2.36 12.35 -14.51
C LEU A 309 1.95 10.88 -14.64
N TYR A 310 1.44 10.49 -15.81
CA TYR A 310 1.03 9.12 -16.08
C TYR A 310 2.18 8.13 -15.88
N LEU A 311 3.35 8.39 -16.47
CA LEU A 311 4.51 7.52 -16.35
C LEU A 311 5.06 7.41 -14.91
N GLU A 312 5.02 8.51 -14.14
CA GLU A 312 5.38 8.51 -12.71
C GLU A 312 4.45 7.57 -11.92
N ILE A 313 3.14 7.66 -12.15
CA ILE A 313 2.14 6.82 -11.47
C ILE A 313 2.33 5.34 -11.85
N VAL A 314 2.59 5.05 -13.13
CA VAL A 314 2.87 3.70 -13.63
C VAL A 314 4.11 3.10 -12.94
N CYS A 315 5.22 3.83 -12.91
CA CYS A 315 6.47 3.33 -12.32
C CYS A 315 6.32 3.09 -10.80
N ARG A 316 5.64 3.98 -10.08
CA ARG A 316 5.39 3.81 -8.64
C ARG A 316 4.54 2.60 -8.34
N ASN A 317 3.49 2.35 -9.13
CA ASN A 317 2.62 1.21 -8.94
C ASN A 317 3.30 -0.11 -9.34
N ALA A 318 4.19 -0.10 -10.34
CA ALA A 318 5.08 -1.22 -10.65
C ALA A 318 6.01 -1.54 -9.46
N GLU A 319 6.62 -0.52 -8.84
CA GLU A 319 7.46 -0.69 -7.65
C GLU A 319 6.69 -1.28 -6.47
N ALA A 320 5.51 -0.73 -6.20
CA ALA A 320 4.65 -1.16 -5.10
C ALA A 320 4.30 -2.65 -5.21
N VAL A 321 3.85 -3.10 -6.38
CA VAL A 321 3.50 -4.51 -6.58
C VAL A 321 4.72 -5.44 -6.56
N SER A 322 5.93 -4.96 -6.94
CA SER A 322 7.17 -5.72 -6.73
C SER A 322 7.46 -5.98 -5.26
N TYR A 323 7.24 -4.99 -4.38
CA TYR A 323 7.33 -5.18 -2.93
C TYR A 323 6.32 -6.21 -2.44
N TRP A 324 5.06 -6.07 -2.85
CA TRP A 324 3.99 -6.98 -2.43
C TRP A 324 4.31 -8.43 -2.79
N GLN A 325 4.79 -8.68 -4.02
CA GLN A 325 5.23 -10.00 -4.46
C GLN A 325 6.44 -10.50 -3.66
N ALA A 326 7.48 -9.68 -3.49
CA ALA A 326 8.73 -10.09 -2.81
C ALA A 326 8.52 -10.43 -1.34
N TYR A 327 7.52 -9.84 -0.69
CA TYR A 327 7.21 -10.03 0.72
C TYR A 327 6.00 -10.92 0.98
N GLY A 328 5.34 -11.43 -0.06
CA GLY A 328 4.14 -12.23 0.11
C GLY A 328 2.97 -11.45 0.70
N PHE A 329 2.91 -10.13 0.52
CA PHE A 329 1.81 -9.29 1.01
C PHE A 329 0.71 -9.19 -0.05
N LEU A 330 -0.53 -9.48 0.33
CA LEU A 330 -1.71 -9.34 -0.52
C LEU A 330 -2.66 -8.32 0.10
N ASN A 331 -2.98 -7.25 -0.63
CA ASN A 331 -3.96 -6.27 -0.19
C ASN A 331 -5.39 -6.85 -0.16
N GLY A 332 -5.72 -7.71 -1.14
CA GLY A 332 -7.00 -8.42 -1.26
C GLY A 332 -8.07 -7.72 -2.09
N VAL A 333 -8.01 -6.39 -2.27
CA VAL A 333 -8.97 -5.62 -3.10
C VAL A 333 -8.27 -4.53 -3.90
N LEU A 334 -7.73 -4.89 -5.06
CA LEU A 334 -6.98 -3.98 -5.95
C LEU A 334 -7.88 -3.30 -7.01
N ASN A 335 -8.99 -2.73 -6.57
CA ASN A 335 -9.85 -1.90 -7.41
C ASN A 335 -9.16 -0.57 -7.77
N THR A 336 -9.62 0.14 -8.80
CA THR A 336 -9.06 1.47 -9.15
C THR A 336 -9.30 2.50 -8.05
N ASP A 337 -10.41 2.40 -7.31
CA ASP A 337 -10.67 3.24 -6.13
C ASP A 337 -9.69 2.96 -4.99
N ASN A 338 -9.07 1.78 -4.90
CA ASN A 338 -8.07 1.46 -3.87
C ASN A 338 -6.62 1.59 -4.37
N THR A 339 -6.41 2.16 -5.56
CA THR A 339 -5.07 2.31 -6.15
C THR A 339 -4.59 3.75 -6.00
N SER A 340 -3.61 3.97 -5.12
CA SER A 340 -3.01 5.29 -4.92
C SER A 340 -2.17 5.72 -6.13
N ILE A 341 -2.25 7.00 -6.51
CA ILE A 341 -1.36 7.56 -7.54
C ILE A 341 0.10 7.64 -7.09
N LEU A 342 0.36 7.55 -5.78
CA LEU A 342 1.69 7.53 -5.20
C LEU A 342 2.29 6.11 -5.09
N GLY A 343 1.55 5.07 -5.48
CA GLY A 343 1.95 3.67 -5.30
C GLY A 343 1.90 3.21 -3.84
N LEU A 344 1.04 3.80 -3.01
CA LEU A 344 0.85 3.41 -1.62
C LEU A 344 -0.15 2.25 -1.50
N ALA A 345 0.18 1.21 -0.74
CA ALA A 345 -0.81 0.27 -0.25
C ALA A 345 -1.80 0.99 0.68
N MET A 346 -3.09 0.89 0.37
CA MET A 346 -4.16 1.60 1.07
C MET A 346 -5.45 0.76 1.18
N ASP A 347 -6.39 1.26 2.00
CA ASP A 347 -7.72 0.67 2.25
C ASP A 347 -7.71 -0.82 2.59
N PHE A 348 -7.07 -1.11 3.71
CA PHE A 348 -6.90 -2.45 4.25
C PHE A 348 -8.22 -3.06 4.74
N GLY A 349 -8.80 -3.93 3.90
CA GLY A 349 -9.91 -4.80 4.27
C GLY A 349 -9.41 -6.23 4.50
N PRO A 350 -9.64 -7.15 3.54
CA PRO A 350 -9.22 -8.54 3.64
C PRO A 350 -7.78 -8.73 3.16
N PHE A 351 -6.80 -8.06 3.78
CA PHE A 351 -5.39 -8.29 3.45
C PHE A 351 -4.83 -9.54 4.13
N SER A 352 -3.70 -10.03 3.65
CA SER A 352 -2.90 -11.05 4.33
C SER A 352 -1.43 -10.96 3.96
N PHE A 353 -0.55 -11.36 4.87
CA PHE A 353 0.75 -11.89 4.48
C PHE A 353 0.60 -13.39 4.28
N MET A 354 0.95 -13.85 3.10
CA MET A 354 0.91 -15.26 2.72
C MET A 354 1.76 -16.10 3.68
N ASP A 355 1.16 -17.15 4.23
CA ASP A 355 1.84 -18.03 5.17
C ASP A 355 2.82 -18.93 4.44
N TYR A 356 2.37 -19.71 3.46
CA TYR A 356 3.25 -20.48 2.57
C TYR A 356 3.01 -20.09 1.12
N PHE A 357 4.01 -20.31 0.27
CA PHE A 357 3.88 -19.95 -1.14
C PHE A 357 2.74 -20.71 -1.84
N GLU A 358 1.72 -19.95 -2.24
CA GLU A 358 0.57 -20.42 -3.00
C GLU A 358 0.18 -19.37 -4.05
N PRO A 359 0.58 -19.55 -5.33
CA PRO A 359 0.33 -18.56 -6.37
C PRO A 359 -1.14 -18.19 -6.58
N SER A 360 -2.09 -19.12 -6.35
CA SER A 360 -3.53 -18.85 -6.49
C SER A 360 -4.18 -18.27 -5.23
N TYR A 361 -3.45 -18.15 -4.11
CA TYR A 361 -4.03 -17.64 -2.87
C TYR A 361 -4.54 -16.22 -3.03
N THR A 362 -5.78 -16.00 -2.58
CA THR A 362 -6.38 -14.69 -2.36
C THR A 362 -6.85 -14.61 -0.90
N PRO A 363 -6.60 -13.50 -0.19
CA PRO A 363 -7.02 -13.35 1.20
C PRO A 363 -8.49 -12.98 1.35
N ASN A 364 -9.15 -12.60 0.24
CA ASN A 364 -10.52 -12.15 0.21
C ASN A 364 -11.47 -13.30 -0.12
N THR A 365 -12.37 -13.63 0.80
CA THR A 365 -13.40 -14.67 0.60
C THR A 365 -14.35 -14.34 -0.55
N ASP A 366 -14.52 -13.05 -0.88
CA ASP A 366 -15.42 -12.59 -1.94
C ASP A 366 -14.76 -12.64 -3.34
N ASP A 367 -13.44 -12.87 -3.41
CA ASP A 367 -12.68 -12.97 -4.67
C ASP A 367 -12.70 -14.39 -5.24
N VAL A 368 -13.90 -14.89 -5.54
CA VAL A 368 -14.13 -16.26 -6.05
C VAL A 368 -13.45 -16.54 -7.39
N ASN A 369 -13.12 -15.49 -8.15
CA ASN A 369 -12.46 -15.60 -9.46
C ASN A 369 -10.94 -15.43 -9.37
N GLU A 370 -10.38 -15.34 -8.16
CA GLU A 370 -8.94 -15.13 -7.91
C GLU A 370 -8.35 -13.93 -8.66
N ARG A 371 -9.18 -12.89 -8.89
CA ARG A 371 -8.79 -11.70 -9.64
C ARG A 371 -7.64 -10.96 -8.94
N TYR A 372 -7.62 -11.01 -7.62
CA TYR A 372 -6.63 -10.37 -6.77
C TYR A 372 -5.74 -11.37 -6.03
N SER A 373 -5.66 -12.61 -6.53
CA SER A 373 -4.71 -13.62 -6.03
C SER A 373 -3.26 -13.18 -6.19
N PHE A 374 -2.34 -13.84 -5.47
CA PHE A 374 -0.92 -13.53 -5.48
C PHE A 374 -0.37 -13.40 -6.90
N ARG A 375 -0.60 -14.40 -7.77
CA ARG A 375 -0.14 -14.37 -9.17
C ARG A 375 -0.76 -13.27 -10.02
N SER A 376 -1.97 -12.81 -9.67
CA SER A 376 -2.75 -11.87 -10.49
C SER A 376 -2.49 -10.41 -10.14
N MET A 377 -1.89 -10.10 -8.98
CA MET A 377 -1.69 -8.71 -8.53
C MET A 377 -0.98 -7.81 -9.56
N PRO A 378 0.10 -8.22 -10.24
CA PRO A 378 0.74 -7.37 -11.26
C PRO A 378 -0.21 -7.05 -12.43
N SER A 379 -0.98 -8.04 -12.89
CA SER A 379 -1.96 -7.85 -13.97
C SER A 379 -3.14 -6.97 -13.54
N ALA A 380 -3.59 -7.09 -12.28
CA ALA A 380 -4.64 -6.25 -11.71
C ALA A 380 -4.21 -4.78 -11.63
N ILE A 381 -2.98 -4.51 -11.19
CA ILE A 381 -2.42 -3.16 -11.16
C ILE A 381 -2.22 -2.61 -12.58
N TRP A 382 -1.72 -3.41 -13.51
CA TRP A 382 -1.62 -2.99 -14.92
C TRP A 382 -2.99 -2.62 -15.50
N PHE A 383 -4.05 -3.39 -15.21
CA PHE A 383 -5.42 -3.03 -15.59
C PHE A 383 -5.81 -1.64 -15.06
N ASN A 384 -5.47 -1.32 -13.82
CA ASN A 384 -5.74 -0.01 -13.23
C ASN A 384 -4.95 1.11 -13.95
N MET A 385 -3.71 0.85 -14.37
CA MET A 385 -2.91 1.81 -15.15
C MET A 385 -3.48 2.03 -16.56
N VAL A 386 -4.10 1.02 -17.17
CA VAL A 386 -4.83 1.19 -18.43
C VAL A 386 -6.07 2.05 -18.22
N LYS A 387 -6.82 1.85 -17.12
CA LYS A 387 -7.97 2.72 -16.79
C LYS A 387 -7.59 4.17 -16.56
N LEU A 388 -6.49 4.42 -15.87
CA LEU A 388 -5.95 5.77 -15.75
C LEU A 388 -5.61 6.40 -17.11
N ALA A 389 -5.08 5.63 -18.06
CA ALA A 389 -4.81 6.14 -19.41
C ALA A 389 -6.10 6.43 -20.21
N GLU A 390 -7.14 5.61 -20.03
CA GLU A 390 -8.48 5.88 -20.59
C GLU A 390 -9.08 7.17 -20.03
N ASP A 391 -8.91 7.43 -18.73
CA ASP A 391 -9.34 8.69 -18.09
C ASP A 391 -8.58 9.89 -18.67
N LEU A 392 -7.28 9.74 -18.89
CA LEU A 392 -6.39 10.79 -19.38
C LEU A 392 -6.27 10.84 -20.91
N VAL A 393 -7.14 10.15 -21.65
CA VAL A 393 -7.00 9.94 -23.11
C VAL A 393 -6.83 11.24 -23.89
N GLU A 394 -7.56 12.30 -23.54
CA GLU A 394 -7.44 13.60 -24.22
C GLU A 394 -6.09 14.26 -23.92
N LEU A 395 -5.63 14.20 -22.67
CA LEU A 395 -4.40 14.87 -22.22
C LEU A 395 -3.15 14.16 -22.74
N LEU A 396 -3.15 12.83 -22.71
CA LEU A 396 -2.09 12.01 -23.30
C LEU A 396 -2.13 12.11 -24.83
N GLY A 397 -3.29 12.03 -25.46
CA GLY A 397 -3.35 12.02 -26.91
C GLY A 397 -3.05 13.38 -27.54
N ALA A 398 -3.40 14.48 -26.87
CA ALA A 398 -3.06 15.83 -27.32
C ALA A 398 -1.55 16.07 -27.38
N GLY A 399 -0.80 15.54 -26.42
CA GLY A 399 0.65 15.75 -26.33
C GLY A 399 1.04 17.24 -26.20
N PRO A 400 2.34 17.57 -26.24
CA PRO A 400 2.81 18.92 -25.93
C PRO A 400 2.37 20.01 -26.91
N GLU A 401 1.98 19.63 -28.14
CA GLU A 401 1.59 20.57 -29.19
C GLU A 401 0.11 20.97 -29.06
N LEU A 402 -0.82 20.00 -29.10
CA LEU A 402 -2.25 20.31 -29.02
C LEU A 402 -2.65 20.84 -27.64
N LEU A 403 -1.95 20.49 -26.56
CA LEU A 403 -2.21 21.07 -25.24
C LEU A 403 -2.05 22.61 -25.20
N LYS A 404 -1.30 23.19 -26.16
CA LYS A 404 -1.11 24.64 -26.30
C LYS A 404 -2.10 25.29 -27.26
N ASP A 405 -2.88 24.50 -27.99
CA ASP A 405 -3.85 25.01 -28.95
C ASP A 405 -5.04 25.66 -28.21
N PRO A 406 -5.40 26.91 -28.52
CA PRO A 406 -6.50 27.61 -27.84
C PRO A 406 -7.85 26.91 -27.98
N PHE A 407 -8.13 26.29 -29.14
CA PHE A 407 -9.35 25.53 -29.34
C PHE A 407 -9.34 24.27 -28.48
N PHE A 408 -8.21 23.56 -28.39
CA PHE A 408 -8.11 22.43 -27.48
C PHE A 408 -8.38 22.85 -26.04
N GLN A 409 -7.77 23.94 -25.57
CA GLN A 409 -7.96 24.42 -24.21
C GLN A 409 -9.43 24.73 -23.90
N GLU A 410 -10.12 25.43 -24.81
CA GLU A 410 -11.50 25.88 -24.61
C GLU A 410 -12.55 24.80 -24.90
N LYS A 411 -12.41 24.07 -26.01
CA LYS A 411 -13.43 23.18 -26.59
C LYS A 411 -13.05 21.69 -26.60
N GLY A 412 -11.82 21.34 -26.26
CA GLY A 412 -11.34 19.96 -26.31
C GLY A 412 -11.05 19.49 -27.75
N LEU A 413 -11.47 18.27 -28.09
CA LEU A 413 -11.07 17.63 -29.34
C LEU A 413 -11.95 18.02 -30.55
N LYS A 414 -11.30 18.37 -31.67
CA LYS A 414 -11.94 18.39 -33.01
C LYS A 414 -12.05 16.98 -33.58
N GLN A 415 -13.05 16.78 -34.44
CA GLN A 415 -13.24 15.51 -35.15
C GLN A 415 -11.99 15.07 -35.92
N GLU A 416 -11.29 15.99 -36.60
CA GLU A 416 -10.05 15.64 -37.32
C GLU A 416 -8.90 15.17 -36.41
N TRP A 417 -8.89 15.53 -35.12
CA TRP A 417 -7.82 15.17 -34.19
C TRP A 417 -8.00 13.80 -33.55
N ILE A 418 -9.24 13.29 -33.47
CA ILE A 418 -9.59 12.05 -32.75
C ILE A 418 -8.67 10.89 -33.14
N LYS A 419 -8.42 10.69 -34.45
CA LYS A 419 -7.57 9.60 -34.93
C LYS A 419 -6.12 9.74 -34.44
N SER A 420 -5.55 10.93 -34.54
CA SER A 420 -4.17 11.21 -34.12
C SER A 420 -3.97 11.08 -32.61
N VAL A 421 -4.93 11.59 -31.84
CA VAL A 421 -4.99 11.52 -30.37
C VAL A 421 -5.08 10.06 -29.94
N GLY A 422 -5.98 9.28 -30.52
CA GLY A 422 -6.11 7.85 -30.23
C GLY A 422 -4.82 7.07 -30.55
N MET A 423 -4.19 7.34 -31.70
CA MET A 423 -2.91 6.72 -32.06
C MET A 423 -1.79 7.07 -31.08
N ARG A 424 -1.68 8.33 -30.65
CA ARG A 424 -0.68 8.75 -29.67
C ARG A 424 -0.92 8.11 -28.31
N THR A 425 -2.15 8.10 -27.82
CA THR A 425 -2.49 7.48 -26.52
C THR A 425 -2.20 5.98 -26.55
N ASN A 426 -2.55 5.27 -27.63
CA ASN A 426 -2.23 3.84 -27.75
C ASN A 426 -0.72 3.57 -27.71
N LYS A 427 0.08 4.41 -28.39
CA LYS A 427 1.55 4.32 -28.30
C LYS A 427 2.06 4.61 -26.89
N MET A 428 1.46 5.57 -26.17
CA MET A 428 1.81 5.85 -24.78
C MET A 428 1.50 4.66 -23.86
N VAL A 429 0.31 4.04 -24.01
CA VAL A 429 -0.06 2.85 -23.24
C VAL A 429 0.88 1.68 -23.56
N GLN A 430 1.27 1.49 -24.82
CA GLN A 430 2.23 0.47 -25.21
C GLN A 430 3.61 0.72 -24.57
N ALA A 431 4.13 1.95 -24.65
CA ALA A 431 5.37 2.31 -23.99
C ALA A 431 5.30 2.09 -22.47
N ALA A 432 4.19 2.48 -21.84
CA ALA A 432 3.96 2.29 -20.41
C ALA A 432 3.87 0.82 -20.01
N ALA A 433 3.35 -0.06 -20.89
CA ALA A 433 3.31 -1.51 -20.65
C ALA A 433 4.73 -2.08 -20.56
N ASP A 434 5.58 -1.77 -21.54
CA ASP A 434 6.98 -2.22 -21.58
C ASP A 434 7.76 -1.68 -20.36
N ILE A 435 7.52 -0.42 -19.99
CA ILE A 435 8.12 0.22 -18.82
C ILE A 435 7.64 -0.46 -17.53
N PHE A 436 6.34 -0.67 -17.36
CA PHE A 436 5.75 -1.31 -16.20
C PHE A 436 6.35 -2.70 -16.01
N GLU A 437 6.36 -3.52 -17.05
CA GLU A 437 6.87 -4.89 -17.02
C GLU A 437 8.36 -4.92 -16.69
N SER A 438 9.17 -4.15 -17.42
CA SER A 438 10.61 -4.12 -17.21
C SER A 438 10.97 -3.64 -15.80
N TYR A 439 10.29 -2.60 -15.32
CA TYR A 439 10.54 -2.03 -14.00
C TYR A 439 10.09 -2.98 -12.89
N TYR A 440 8.88 -3.53 -12.99
CA TYR A 440 8.33 -4.52 -12.06
C TYR A 440 9.27 -5.72 -11.92
N MET A 441 9.67 -6.33 -13.04
CA MET A 441 10.52 -7.53 -13.04
C MET A 441 11.89 -7.23 -12.43
N ASN A 442 12.55 -6.16 -12.86
CA ASN A 442 13.85 -5.78 -12.34
C ASN A 442 13.80 -5.54 -10.82
N PHE A 443 12.79 -4.83 -10.33
CA PHE A 443 12.67 -4.51 -8.91
C PHE A 443 12.29 -5.75 -8.08
N TYR A 444 11.37 -6.56 -8.56
CA TYR A 444 10.96 -7.82 -7.91
C TYR A 444 12.15 -8.77 -7.74
N MET A 445 12.91 -9.01 -8.80
CA MET A 445 14.10 -9.89 -8.76
C MET A 445 15.21 -9.29 -7.88
N THR A 446 15.40 -7.97 -7.93
CA THR A 446 16.34 -7.28 -7.05
C THR A 446 15.99 -7.45 -5.58
N LEU A 447 14.71 -7.34 -5.21
CA LEU A 447 14.25 -7.54 -3.84
C LEU A 447 14.48 -8.99 -3.39
N LEU A 448 14.13 -9.99 -4.21
CA LEU A 448 14.40 -11.39 -3.88
C LEU A 448 15.89 -11.68 -3.71
N CYS A 449 16.75 -11.16 -4.59
CA CYS A 449 18.20 -11.29 -4.46
C CYS A 449 18.72 -10.65 -3.16
N LYS A 450 18.18 -9.50 -2.78
CA LYS A 450 18.49 -8.83 -1.51
C LYS A 450 18.07 -9.66 -0.30
N ARG A 451 16.89 -10.27 -0.33
CA ARG A 451 16.42 -11.23 0.69
C ARG A 451 17.31 -12.47 0.78
N LEU A 452 17.94 -12.89 -0.32
CA LEU A 452 18.96 -13.94 -0.35
C LEU A 452 20.36 -13.46 0.08
N GLY A 453 20.60 -12.15 0.14
CA GLY A 453 21.92 -11.56 0.45
C GLY A 453 22.91 -11.55 -0.74
N ILE A 454 22.41 -11.61 -1.98
CA ILE A 454 23.22 -11.57 -3.22
C ILE A 454 22.87 -10.38 -4.10
N SER A 455 23.75 -10.01 -5.02
CA SER A 455 23.47 -9.00 -6.04
C SER A 455 22.76 -9.62 -7.25
N MET A 456 21.79 -8.94 -7.83
CA MET A 456 21.06 -9.47 -8.99
C MET A 456 21.99 -9.61 -10.22
N LYS A 457 21.96 -10.78 -10.88
CA LYS A 457 22.52 -11.00 -12.22
C LYS A 457 21.41 -11.44 -13.18
N SER A 458 21.59 -11.19 -14.48
CA SER A 458 20.58 -11.51 -15.51
C SER A 458 20.19 -13.00 -15.57
N ARG A 459 21.15 -13.90 -15.35
CA ARG A 459 20.91 -15.35 -15.33
C ARG A 459 20.18 -15.88 -14.09
N ASP A 460 20.02 -15.06 -13.05
CA ASP A 460 19.46 -15.53 -11.77
C ASP A 460 17.97 -15.87 -11.90
N GLN A 461 17.26 -15.27 -12.87
CA GLN A 461 15.85 -15.54 -13.17
C GLN A 461 15.61 -17.01 -13.55
N ASP A 462 16.29 -17.50 -14.58
CA ASP A 462 16.15 -18.88 -15.06
C ASP A 462 17.03 -19.88 -14.29
N GLY A 463 17.79 -19.37 -13.30
CA GLY A 463 18.68 -20.15 -12.45
C GLY A 463 18.15 -20.25 -11.03
N ILE A 464 18.73 -19.46 -10.13
CA ILE A 464 18.51 -19.65 -8.69
C ILE A 464 17.10 -19.29 -8.23
N LEU A 465 16.45 -18.31 -8.89
CA LEU A 465 15.11 -17.87 -8.50
C LEU A 465 14.04 -18.88 -8.94
N LEU A 466 14.23 -19.55 -10.09
CA LEU A 466 13.38 -20.67 -10.49
C LEU A 466 13.41 -21.81 -9.45
N LEU A 467 14.60 -22.18 -9.00
CA LEU A 467 14.79 -23.20 -7.95
C LEU A 467 14.24 -22.74 -6.60
N LEU A 468 14.34 -21.45 -6.28
CA LEU A 468 13.75 -20.86 -5.08
C LEU A 468 12.23 -21.04 -5.08
N PHE A 469 11.55 -20.70 -6.18
CA PHE A 469 10.09 -20.83 -6.24
C PHE A 469 9.64 -22.30 -6.21
N GLU A 470 10.34 -23.21 -6.88
CA GLU A 470 10.08 -24.65 -6.76
C GLU A 470 10.21 -25.09 -5.29
N THR A 471 11.27 -24.65 -4.61
CA THR A 471 11.52 -24.96 -3.19
C THR A 471 10.42 -24.43 -2.29
N LEU A 472 10.04 -23.15 -2.43
CA LEU A 472 8.98 -22.52 -1.64
C LEU A 472 7.63 -23.22 -1.86
N GLN A 473 7.31 -23.55 -3.11
CA GLN A 473 6.05 -24.21 -3.46
C GLN A 473 5.95 -25.62 -2.88
N LYS A 474 7.06 -26.39 -2.90
CA LYS A 474 7.06 -27.80 -2.52
C LYS A 474 7.33 -28.05 -1.04
N SER A 475 8.15 -27.21 -0.41
CA SER A 475 8.38 -27.29 1.04
C SER A 475 7.16 -26.87 1.85
N LYS A 476 6.34 -25.95 1.32
CA LYS A 476 5.24 -25.30 2.04
C LYS A 476 5.68 -24.74 3.42
N LEU A 477 6.97 -24.40 3.53
CA LEU A 477 7.49 -23.67 4.68
C LEU A 477 6.91 -22.25 4.70
N ASP A 478 6.88 -21.62 5.88
CA ASP A 478 6.50 -20.22 5.98
C ASP A 478 7.33 -19.37 4.99
N TYR A 479 6.65 -18.55 4.19
CA TYR A 479 7.23 -17.81 3.08
C TYR A 479 8.31 -16.86 3.56
N ASN A 480 8.04 -16.12 4.65
CA ASN A 480 9.01 -15.21 5.24
C ASN A 480 10.06 -15.97 6.06
N GLY A 481 9.60 -16.94 6.85
CA GLY A 481 10.40 -17.84 7.67
C GLY A 481 11.46 -18.57 6.88
N PHE A 482 11.20 -18.93 5.61
CA PHE A 482 12.19 -19.49 4.71
C PHE A 482 13.42 -18.58 4.57
N PHE A 483 13.23 -17.28 4.31
CA PHE A 483 14.34 -16.35 4.15
C PHE A 483 15.07 -16.09 5.48
N VAL A 484 14.31 -15.98 6.59
CA VAL A 484 14.87 -15.83 7.94
C VAL A 484 15.67 -17.06 8.39
N LEU A 485 15.24 -18.26 7.99
CA LEU A 485 15.97 -19.50 8.22
C LEU A 485 17.23 -19.57 7.34
N LEU A 486 17.11 -19.21 6.06
CA LEU A 486 18.18 -19.28 5.07
C LEU A 486 19.35 -18.34 5.39
N GLN A 487 19.08 -17.13 5.86
CA GLN A 487 20.14 -16.17 6.20
C GLN A 487 21.04 -16.66 7.35
N LYS A 488 20.55 -17.57 8.21
CA LYS A 488 21.29 -18.13 9.35
C LYS A 488 22.12 -19.37 9.01
N GLN A 489 21.95 -19.97 7.83
CA GLN A 489 22.67 -21.20 7.49
C GLN A 489 24.12 -20.94 7.05
N PRO A 490 25.11 -21.72 7.50
CA PRO A 490 26.44 -21.68 6.92
C PRO A 490 26.42 -22.44 5.59
N LEU A 491 26.69 -21.77 4.46
CA LEU A 491 26.65 -22.40 3.12
C LEU A 491 28.00 -22.35 2.40
N CYS A 492 28.83 -21.34 2.67
CA CYS A 492 30.03 -21.11 1.86
C CYS A 492 31.10 -22.20 2.03
N LYS A 493 31.21 -22.79 3.22
CA LYS A 493 32.23 -23.80 3.57
C LYS A 493 31.70 -25.23 3.71
N THR A 494 30.43 -25.48 3.42
CA THR A 494 29.82 -26.79 3.66
C THR A 494 30.14 -27.80 2.57
N ASN A 495 30.28 -29.07 2.90
CA ASN A 495 30.32 -30.19 1.95
C ASN A 495 28.90 -30.71 1.63
N ASP A 496 28.78 -31.66 0.70
CA ASP A 496 27.47 -32.16 0.24
C ASP A 496 26.67 -32.86 1.36
N SER A 497 27.34 -33.55 2.28
CA SER A 497 26.68 -34.16 3.45
C SER A 497 26.14 -33.10 4.41
N GLU A 498 26.87 -32.01 4.63
CA GLU A 498 26.43 -30.89 5.45
C GLU A 498 25.25 -30.14 4.79
N ILE A 499 25.25 -29.98 3.47
CA ILE A 499 24.09 -29.44 2.73
C ILE A 499 22.85 -30.33 2.92
N SER A 500 23.02 -31.65 2.91
CA SER A 500 21.92 -32.59 3.13
C SER A 500 21.36 -32.52 4.56
N ASN A 501 22.18 -32.17 5.55
CA ASN A 501 21.70 -31.92 6.91
C ASN A 501 20.99 -30.58 7.02
N ILE A 502 21.47 -29.55 6.31
CA ILE A 502 20.84 -28.23 6.27
C ILE A 502 19.48 -28.30 5.58
N SER A 503 19.35 -29.04 4.48
CA SER A 503 18.10 -29.16 3.72
C SER A 503 16.96 -29.72 4.56
N ALA A 504 17.25 -30.63 5.50
CA ALA A 504 16.26 -31.19 6.42
C ALA A 504 15.59 -30.14 7.31
N LYS A 505 16.28 -29.02 7.62
CA LYS A 505 15.73 -27.92 8.44
C LYS A 505 14.66 -27.10 7.73
N PHE A 506 14.60 -27.16 6.40
CA PHE A 506 13.61 -26.43 5.59
C PHE A 506 12.35 -27.26 5.35
N ILE A 507 12.24 -28.43 5.96
CA ILE A 507 11.03 -29.23 5.95
C ILE A 507 10.29 -28.93 7.25
N PRO A 508 9.04 -28.43 7.20
CA PRO A 508 8.25 -28.19 8.39
C PRO A 508 8.10 -29.45 9.25
N ASP A 509 8.08 -29.31 10.58
CA ASP A 509 7.90 -30.44 11.50
C ASP A 509 6.55 -31.15 11.28
N ASN A 510 5.54 -30.38 10.88
CA ASN A 510 4.19 -30.82 10.55
C ASN A 510 3.98 -31.11 9.05
N PHE A 511 5.06 -31.33 8.28
CA PHE A 511 4.96 -31.69 6.87
C PHE A 511 4.19 -33.01 6.71
N GLU A 512 3.10 -32.96 5.94
CA GLU A 512 2.33 -34.12 5.55
C GLU A 512 2.63 -34.46 4.09
N GLU A 513 2.88 -35.74 3.81
CA GLU A 513 3.08 -36.19 2.44
C GLU A 513 1.77 -36.07 1.67
N ASP A 514 1.79 -35.32 0.57
CA ASP A 514 0.63 -35.18 -0.30
C ASP A 514 0.48 -36.45 -1.15
N GLN A 515 -0.46 -37.29 -0.73
CA GLN A 515 -0.79 -38.55 -1.41
C GLN A 515 -1.32 -38.33 -2.84
N THR A 516 -1.80 -37.13 -3.16
CA THR A 516 -2.40 -36.77 -4.45
C THR A 516 -1.35 -36.36 -5.47
N SER A 517 -0.35 -35.58 -5.05
CA SER A 517 0.76 -35.16 -5.92
C SER A 517 1.95 -36.12 -5.90
N GLY A 518 2.00 -37.05 -4.95
CA GLY A 518 3.04 -38.08 -4.82
C GLY A 518 4.38 -37.57 -4.28
N TYR A 519 4.45 -36.33 -3.77
CA TYR A 519 5.68 -35.79 -3.20
C TYR A 519 5.91 -36.31 -1.78
N THR A 520 6.90 -37.18 -1.65
CA THR A 520 7.38 -37.65 -0.33
C THR A 520 8.30 -36.62 0.32
N LYS A 521 8.49 -36.75 1.64
CA LYS A 521 9.45 -35.93 2.40
C LYS A 521 10.86 -35.99 1.80
N SER A 522 11.26 -37.17 1.30
CA SER A 522 12.55 -37.38 0.63
C SER A 522 12.67 -36.60 -0.69
N MET A 523 11.60 -36.59 -1.50
CA MET A 523 11.59 -35.82 -2.75
C MET A 523 11.70 -34.32 -2.50
N VAL A 524 10.95 -33.79 -1.52
CA VAL A 524 11.00 -32.38 -1.14
C VAL A 524 12.38 -32.00 -0.60
N LYS A 525 12.99 -32.86 0.22
CA LYS A 525 14.38 -32.70 0.67
C LYS A 525 15.34 -32.56 -0.52
N GLY A 526 15.21 -33.43 -1.52
CA GLY A 526 16.03 -33.38 -2.73
C GLY A 526 15.86 -32.08 -3.53
N ILE A 527 14.66 -31.51 -3.59
CA ILE A 527 14.40 -30.20 -4.22
C ILE A 527 15.15 -29.10 -3.48
N ILE A 528 15.05 -29.07 -2.15
CA ILE A 528 15.76 -28.11 -1.30
C ILE A 528 17.28 -28.25 -1.48
N GLU A 529 17.80 -29.48 -1.50
CA GLU A 529 19.24 -29.74 -1.72
C GLU A 529 19.71 -29.17 -3.06
N ARG A 530 18.96 -29.39 -4.14
CA ARG A 530 19.29 -28.81 -5.45
C ARG A 530 19.38 -27.29 -5.40
N PHE A 531 18.41 -26.64 -4.75
CA PHE A 531 18.44 -25.19 -4.55
C PHE A 531 19.67 -24.75 -3.76
N LEU A 532 19.96 -25.39 -2.62
CA LEU A 532 21.09 -25.02 -1.76
C LEU A 532 22.45 -25.22 -2.44
N ILE A 533 22.61 -26.28 -3.23
CA ILE A 533 23.83 -26.53 -4.03
C ILE A 533 24.02 -25.43 -5.07
N ALA A 534 22.97 -25.12 -5.84
CA ALA A 534 23.01 -24.05 -6.83
C ALA A 534 23.27 -22.69 -6.16
N PHE A 535 22.68 -22.45 -5.00
CA PHE A 535 22.83 -21.20 -4.27
C PHE A 535 24.26 -21.06 -3.73
N LYS A 536 24.83 -22.11 -3.14
CA LYS A 536 26.23 -22.13 -2.71
C LYS A 536 27.16 -21.80 -3.87
N LYS A 537 26.97 -22.41 -5.05
CA LYS A 537 27.77 -22.08 -6.24
C LYS A 537 27.64 -20.59 -6.58
N ARG A 538 26.43 -20.05 -6.53
CA ARG A 538 26.15 -18.64 -6.79
C ARG A 538 26.81 -17.69 -5.78
N LEU A 539 26.97 -18.12 -4.52
CA LEU A 539 27.72 -17.39 -3.48
C LEU A 539 29.22 -17.39 -3.74
N VAL A 540 29.80 -18.53 -4.09
CA VAL A 540 31.23 -18.66 -4.46
C VAL A 540 31.55 -17.78 -5.68
N GLU A 541 30.68 -17.75 -6.68
CA GLU A 541 30.84 -16.90 -7.87
C GLU A 541 30.74 -15.39 -7.59
N GLU A 542 30.15 -14.98 -6.47
CA GLU A 542 30.12 -13.57 -6.06
C GLU A 542 31.17 -13.25 -4.99
N ASP A 543 31.96 -14.24 -4.58
CA ASP A 543 32.98 -14.13 -3.53
C ASP A 543 32.40 -13.54 -2.22
N ILE A 544 31.24 -14.05 -1.80
CA ILE A 544 30.55 -13.62 -0.58
C ILE A 544 30.76 -14.66 0.53
N THR A 545 31.11 -14.19 1.72
CA THR A 545 31.16 -15.02 2.94
C THR A 545 29.79 -15.12 3.61
N ASP A 546 29.56 -16.15 4.42
CA ASP A 546 28.29 -16.29 5.16
C ASP A 546 27.98 -15.07 6.06
N ALA A 547 29.01 -14.45 6.66
CA ALA A 547 28.85 -13.25 7.48
C ALA A 547 28.41 -12.04 6.65
N GLU A 548 29.01 -11.83 5.47
CA GLU A 548 28.61 -10.75 4.57
C GLU A 548 27.21 -10.98 3.99
N ARG A 549 26.87 -12.24 3.67
CA ARG A 549 25.53 -12.62 3.21
C ARG A 549 24.47 -12.31 4.27
N LEU A 550 24.72 -12.69 5.53
CA LEU A 550 23.83 -12.37 6.65
C LEU A 550 23.63 -10.85 6.78
N ARG A 551 24.72 -10.08 6.82
CA ARG A 551 24.69 -8.61 6.91
C ARG A 551 23.90 -7.93 5.78
N ARG A 552 23.88 -8.55 4.59
CA ARG A 552 23.07 -8.09 3.45
C ARG A 552 21.61 -8.49 3.61
N ALA A 553 21.33 -9.76 3.90
CA ALA A 553 19.99 -10.33 3.92
C ALA A 553 19.15 -9.86 5.11
N GLU A 554 19.74 -9.72 6.29
CA GLU A 554 19.03 -9.36 7.53
C GLU A 554 18.29 -8.01 7.44
N LYS A 555 18.77 -7.11 6.57
CA LYS A 555 18.13 -5.81 6.31
C LYS A 555 16.83 -5.90 5.50
N TYR A 556 16.56 -7.05 4.90
CA TYR A 556 15.43 -7.28 4.01
C TYR A 556 14.50 -8.39 4.48
N ASN A 557 14.89 -9.18 5.49
CA ASN A 557 14.08 -10.27 6.02
C ASN A 557 13.56 -9.93 7.42
N PRO A 558 12.31 -9.43 7.54
CA PRO A 558 11.74 -9.10 8.84
C PRO A 558 11.65 -10.38 9.67
N LEU A 559 12.05 -10.28 10.94
CA LEU A 559 11.95 -11.36 11.92
C LEU A 559 10.51 -11.55 12.42
N PHE A 560 9.65 -10.54 12.24
CA PHE A 560 8.25 -10.59 12.61
C PHE A 560 7.34 -10.00 11.54
N ILE A 561 6.22 -10.68 11.30
CA ILE A 561 5.13 -10.23 10.42
C ILE A 561 3.80 -10.50 11.14
N PRO A 562 2.85 -9.53 11.16
CA PRO A 562 1.56 -9.73 11.83
C PRO A 562 0.65 -10.67 11.04
N LYS A 563 0.71 -11.96 11.35
CA LYS A 563 -0.17 -12.98 10.76
C LYS A 563 -1.63 -12.75 11.14
N ASN A 564 -2.56 -13.20 10.30
CA ASN A 564 -4.00 -12.96 10.49
C ASN A 564 -4.52 -13.51 11.83
N TRP A 565 -4.01 -14.65 12.29
CA TRP A 565 -4.43 -15.22 13.57
C TRP A 565 -3.92 -14.41 14.78
N ILE A 566 -2.74 -13.79 14.68
CA ILE A 566 -2.21 -12.88 15.71
C ILE A 566 -3.12 -11.67 15.83
N LEU A 567 -3.52 -11.09 14.70
CA LEU A 567 -4.47 -9.99 14.67
C LEU A 567 -5.80 -10.37 15.34
N ASN A 568 -6.32 -11.57 15.08
CA ASN A 568 -7.53 -12.07 15.72
C ASN A 568 -7.39 -12.20 17.24
N GLU A 569 -6.26 -12.73 17.74
CA GLU A 569 -6.01 -12.82 19.18
C GLU A 569 -5.95 -11.43 19.85
N VAL A 570 -5.33 -10.44 19.21
CA VAL A 570 -5.30 -9.05 19.72
C VAL A 570 -6.69 -8.43 19.74
N ILE A 571 -7.48 -8.64 18.69
CA ILE A 571 -8.87 -8.14 18.59
C ILE A 571 -9.72 -8.76 19.70
N ASP A 572 -9.66 -10.08 19.86
CA ASP A 572 -10.40 -10.83 20.86
C ASP A 572 -10.03 -10.36 22.27
N PHE A 573 -8.74 -10.22 22.56
CA PHE A 573 -8.26 -9.74 23.85
C PHE A 573 -8.79 -8.34 24.14
N THR A 574 -8.65 -7.42 23.18
CA THR A 574 -9.11 -6.02 23.31
C THR A 574 -10.62 -5.98 23.59
N GLN A 575 -11.43 -6.75 22.86
CA GLN A 575 -12.87 -6.76 23.03
C GLN A 575 -13.31 -7.38 24.38
N LYS A 576 -12.72 -8.51 24.78
CA LYS A 576 -13.11 -9.26 25.98
C LYS A 576 -12.64 -8.58 27.28
N ASN A 577 -11.54 -7.83 27.23
CA ASN A 577 -10.93 -7.20 28.41
C ASN A 577 -11.21 -5.70 28.49
N ASN A 578 -12.45 -5.29 28.22
CA ASN A 578 -12.89 -3.90 28.34
C ASN A 578 -11.97 -2.92 27.59
N TYR A 579 -11.61 -3.21 26.34
CA TYR A 579 -10.74 -2.36 25.51
C TYR A 579 -9.34 -2.12 26.10
N ASP A 580 -8.79 -3.11 26.80
CA ASP A 580 -7.37 -3.14 27.15
C ASP A 580 -6.50 -3.23 25.87
N SER A 581 -5.57 -2.30 25.71
CA SER A 581 -4.69 -2.18 24.54
C SER A 581 -3.34 -2.87 24.69
N SER A 582 -3.04 -3.52 25.81
CA SER A 582 -1.70 -4.07 26.10
C SER A 582 -1.20 -5.05 25.02
N TYR A 583 -2.07 -5.93 24.51
CA TYR A 583 -1.71 -6.83 23.40
C TYR A 583 -1.48 -6.06 22.10
N LEU A 584 -2.29 -5.02 21.84
CA LEU A 584 -2.12 -4.15 20.68
C LEU A 584 -0.81 -3.37 20.77
N ASP A 585 -0.48 -2.80 21.93
CA ASP A 585 0.74 -2.04 22.15
C ASP A 585 1.99 -2.92 21.97
N LYS A 586 1.97 -4.15 22.49
CA LYS A 586 3.04 -5.14 22.26
C LYS A 586 3.18 -5.48 20.78
N LEU A 587 2.07 -5.78 20.11
CA LEU A 587 2.07 -6.08 18.68
C LEU A 587 2.63 -4.91 17.85
N MET A 588 2.26 -3.67 18.19
CA MET A 588 2.78 -2.48 17.52
C MET A 588 4.29 -2.32 17.68
N LYS A 589 4.85 -2.60 18.86
CA LYS A 589 6.32 -2.57 19.04
C LYS A 589 7.03 -3.56 18.13
N MET A 590 6.49 -4.76 17.99
CA MET A 590 7.04 -5.79 17.09
C MET A 590 6.89 -5.40 15.61
N CYS A 591 5.68 -4.95 15.22
CA CYS A 591 5.38 -4.53 13.85
C CYS A 591 6.16 -3.30 13.40
N CYS A 592 6.42 -2.34 14.29
CA CYS A 592 7.16 -1.12 13.99
C CYS A 592 8.69 -1.34 14.00
N ASN A 593 9.17 -2.44 14.56
CA ASN A 593 10.60 -2.77 14.64
C ASN A 593 10.86 -4.21 14.17
N PRO A 594 10.41 -4.63 12.97
CA PRO A 594 10.35 -6.04 12.61
C PRO A 594 11.73 -6.69 12.39
N TYR A 595 12.81 -5.89 12.38
CA TYR A 595 14.20 -6.35 12.23
C TYR A 595 15.02 -6.28 13.53
N GLU A 596 14.49 -5.64 14.58
CA GLU A 596 15.24 -5.22 15.78
C GLU A 596 14.52 -5.74 17.05
N PRO A 597 14.70 -7.03 17.40
CA PRO A 597 13.99 -7.67 18.50
C PRO A 597 14.29 -7.03 19.86
N GLU A 598 15.46 -6.41 20.01
CA GLU A 598 15.82 -5.63 21.20
C GLU A 598 14.91 -4.42 21.45
N LYS A 599 14.12 -3.99 20.45
CA LYS A 599 13.14 -2.90 20.57
C LYS A 599 11.71 -3.40 20.83
N TRP A 600 11.48 -4.72 20.96
CA TRP A 600 10.15 -5.28 21.19
C TRP A 600 9.68 -5.14 22.65
N GLY A 601 10.58 -4.80 23.57
CA GLY A 601 10.30 -4.63 24.99
C GLY A 601 10.18 -5.95 25.75
N ASP A 602 10.40 -5.91 27.06
CA ASP A 602 10.42 -7.12 27.91
C ASP A 602 9.02 -7.54 28.38
N GLU A 603 8.00 -6.70 28.18
CA GLU A 603 6.64 -7.04 28.57
C GLU A 603 6.01 -8.14 27.69
N LEU A 604 5.09 -8.91 28.28
CA LEU A 604 4.34 -9.97 27.60
C LEU A 604 5.25 -11.01 26.89
N GLY A 605 6.42 -11.32 27.45
CA GLY A 605 7.41 -12.23 26.83
C GLY A 605 6.86 -13.62 26.46
N THR A 606 5.99 -14.23 27.28
CA THR A 606 5.34 -15.51 26.94
C THR A 606 4.44 -15.39 25.71
N LEU A 607 3.71 -14.28 25.58
CA LEU A 607 2.86 -14.01 24.42
C LEU A 607 3.70 -13.75 23.16
N GLU A 608 4.81 -13.03 23.30
CA GLU A 608 5.77 -12.82 22.22
C GLU A 608 6.28 -14.15 21.67
N GLN A 609 6.76 -15.05 22.53
CA GLN A 609 7.24 -16.36 22.11
C GLN A 609 6.12 -17.18 21.43
N HIS A 610 4.88 -17.08 21.92
CA HIS A 610 3.73 -17.69 21.26
C HIS A 610 3.46 -17.10 19.88
N TRP A 611 3.67 -15.80 19.66
CA TRP A 611 3.52 -15.15 18.35
C TRP A 611 4.65 -15.43 17.37
N LEU A 612 5.85 -15.74 17.87
CA LEU A 612 6.99 -16.16 17.05
C LEU A 612 6.96 -17.64 16.67
N ASP A 613 6.06 -18.43 17.27
CA ASP A 613 5.88 -19.84 16.95
C ASP A 613 5.00 -20.04 15.71
N ASP A 614 5.63 -20.42 14.61
CA ASP A 614 5.01 -20.67 13.30
C ASP A 614 4.39 -22.08 13.15
N ASN A 615 4.47 -22.96 14.17
CA ASN A 615 3.94 -24.34 14.12
C ASN A 615 2.41 -24.43 14.30
N LYS A 616 1.64 -23.61 13.59
CA LYS A 616 0.17 -23.51 13.77
C LYS A 616 -0.59 -23.71 12.46
N LYS A 617 -0.55 -24.94 11.91
CA LYS A 617 -1.16 -25.30 10.61
C LYS A 617 -2.64 -24.90 10.49
N GLU A 618 -3.43 -25.10 11.54
CA GLU A 618 -4.87 -24.74 11.57
C GLU A 618 -5.13 -23.24 11.46
N LYS A 619 -4.12 -22.41 11.69
CA LYS A 619 -4.19 -20.94 11.68
C LYS A 619 -3.54 -20.32 10.43
N GLN A 620 -3.09 -21.15 9.48
CA GLN A 620 -2.48 -20.70 8.23
C GLN A 620 -3.52 -20.38 7.15
N MET A 621 -3.16 -19.49 6.24
CA MET A 621 -3.90 -19.07 5.05
C MET A 621 -5.32 -18.59 5.34
N LEU A 622 -5.54 -18.06 6.55
CA LEU A 622 -6.83 -17.51 6.97
C LEU A 622 -7.26 -16.39 6.03
N GLN A 623 -8.38 -16.59 5.35
CA GLN A 623 -9.07 -15.56 4.58
C GLN A 623 -9.91 -14.69 5.49
N CYS A 624 -10.19 -13.48 5.04
CA CYS A 624 -11.06 -12.52 5.71
C CYS A 624 -12.11 -12.01 4.74
N SER A 625 -13.29 -11.65 5.24
CA SER A 625 -14.30 -10.94 4.46
C SER A 625 -14.12 -9.43 4.56
N CYS A 626 -14.64 -8.69 3.58
CA CYS A 626 -14.71 -7.24 3.65
C CYS A 626 -15.56 -6.80 4.86
N SER A 627 -15.08 -5.83 5.64
CA SER A 627 -15.78 -5.31 6.83
C SER A 627 -16.85 -4.26 6.51
N SER A 628 -17.10 -3.98 5.23
CA SER A 628 -18.10 -3.02 4.74
C SER A 628 -19.51 -3.44 5.10
#